data_AF-A0A0C3DMC1-F1
#
_entry.id   AF-A0A0C3DMC1-F1
#
_cell.length_a   1.000
_cell.length_b   1.000
_cell.length_c   1.000
_cell.angle_alpha   90.00
_cell.angle_beta   90.00
_cell.angle_gamma   90.00
#
_symmetry.space_group_name_H-M   'P 1'
#
loop_
_entity.id
_entity.type
_entity.pdbx_description
1 polymer ?
#
loop_
_entity_poly.entity_id
_entity_poly.type
_entity_poly.pdbx_seq_one_letter_code
_entity_poly.pdbx_strand_id
1 'polypeptide(L)'
;MYSIFWLLLNVFSLVANASPTLPERYLSRSIHKRASRTSNPGGCLEVQGSNPSSIQYETVSSAVAALGSGTASKCIFIWPGTYTERVTVQYGGPLEIYGYSVNTGVQADNQVTITTSETSTAAGTLDASSALHLYGNNYNVWNINIQNTYGSGSQAVAVTTTGNYIGMYACGIYGYQDTLYAKSGYQYFSRCYIEGADDFIFGNAAAWFGDCTIACSGGGSITANNRASASDPAWYVFDSSTITAAPGWTTTEANYLGRPWGVDSRVIFQKCSLSNVVNPAGWTTLAAGATPTYEEYENAGAGSGTSARLYETKATASVTYSALWGGSSSWADLTF
;
A
#
# COMPACT_ATOMS: atom_id res chain seq x y z
N MET A 1 44.31 57.92 -9.45
CA MET A 1 45.28 57.41 -10.43
C MET A 1 44.87 55.97 -10.75
N TYR A 2 44.19 55.76 -11.89
CA TYR A 2 43.76 54.51 -12.58
C TYR A 2 42.89 53.51 -11.77
N SER A 3 41.63 53.15 -12.07
CA SER A 3 40.89 52.77 -13.30
C SER A 3 41.46 51.58 -14.09
N ILE A 4 40.62 50.55 -14.26
CA ILE A 4 40.48 49.52 -15.33
C ILE A 4 40.20 48.13 -14.70
N PHE A 5 38.98 47.58 -14.71
CA PHE A 5 38.18 46.93 -15.77
C PHE A 5 38.58 45.47 -16.13
N TRP A 6 37.69 44.54 -15.74
CA TRP A 6 37.27 43.24 -16.31
C TRP A 6 38.29 42.20 -16.84
N LEU A 7 38.13 40.96 -16.35
CA LEU A 7 37.89 39.82 -17.23
C LEU A 7 36.90 38.83 -16.59
N LEU A 8 35.69 38.75 -17.15
CA LEU A 8 34.79 37.61 -17.01
C LEU A 8 35.43 36.41 -17.68
N LEU A 9 35.53 35.29 -16.97
CA LEU A 9 35.47 33.98 -17.61
C LEU A 9 34.21 33.27 -17.14
N ASN A 10 33.21 33.30 -18.02
CA ASN A 10 32.10 32.35 -18.02
C ASN A 10 32.68 30.96 -18.27
N VAL A 11 32.65 30.10 -17.26
CA VAL A 11 32.74 28.65 -17.46
C VAL A 11 31.36 28.09 -17.15
N PHE A 12 30.50 28.08 -18.17
CA PHE A 12 29.32 27.23 -18.21
C PHE A 12 29.81 25.77 -18.25
N SER A 13 30.01 25.16 -17.09
CA SER A 13 30.06 23.71 -17.01
C SER A 13 28.64 23.21 -17.15
N LEU A 14 28.29 22.80 -18.36
CA LEU A 14 27.10 22.02 -18.66
C LEU A 14 27.25 20.67 -17.93
N VAL A 15 26.83 20.59 -16.67
CA VAL A 15 26.61 19.30 -16.03
C VAL A 15 25.30 18.79 -16.61
N ALA A 16 25.40 18.07 -17.72
CA ALA A 16 24.33 17.19 -18.14
C ALA A 16 24.06 16.25 -16.97
N ASN A 17 22.95 16.47 -16.26
CA ASN A 17 22.36 15.43 -15.41
C ASN A 17 22.01 14.29 -16.35
N ALA A 18 22.94 13.35 -16.52
CA ALA A 18 22.63 12.05 -17.03
C ALA A 18 21.63 11.45 -16.05
N SER A 19 20.35 11.45 -16.44
CA SER A 19 19.36 10.56 -15.85
C SER A 19 20.00 9.17 -15.78
N PRO A 20 19.96 8.46 -14.65
CA PRO A 20 20.47 7.11 -14.60
C PRO A 20 19.71 6.31 -15.66
N THR A 21 20.42 5.93 -16.72
CA THR A 21 19.90 5.03 -17.73
C THR A 21 19.56 3.73 -17.02
N LEU A 22 18.26 3.43 -16.97
CA LEU A 22 17.75 2.21 -16.37
C LEU A 22 18.45 1.04 -17.06
N PRO A 23 19.00 0.05 -16.32
CA PRO A 23 19.56 -1.12 -16.94
C PRO A 23 18.49 -1.80 -17.79
N GLU A 24 18.82 -1.96 -19.06
CA GLU A 24 18.00 -2.46 -20.15
C GLU A 24 17.76 -3.98 -20.01
N ARG A 25 17.09 -4.42 -18.93
CA ARG A 25 16.56 -5.79 -18.78
C ARG A 25 15.28 -5.81 -17.95
N TYR A 26 14.29 -4.99 -18.35
CA TYR A 26 12.91 -5.42 -18.15
C TYR A 26 12.63 -6.52 -19.17
N LEU A 27 12.92 -7.77 -18.80
CA LEU A 27 12.24 -8.89 -19.44
C LEU A 27 10.75 -8.58 -19.32
N SER A 28 10.06 -8.43 -20.45
CA SER A 28 8.61 -8.30 -20.49
C SER A 28 8.04 -9.53 -19.78
N ARG A 29 7.73 -9.37 -18.50
CA ARG A 29 7.12 -10.41 -17.71
C ARG A 29 5.69 -10.48 -18.19
N SER A 30 5.35 -11.52 -18.95
CA SER A 30 3.95 -11.80 -19.27
C SER A 30 3.27 -12.24 -17.97
N ILE A 31 2.79 -11.28 -17.19
CA ILE A 31 1.97 -11.54 -16.01
C ILE A 31 0.62 -12.00 -16.53
N HIS A 32 0.47 -13.31 -16.69
CA HIS A 32 -0.80 -13.89 -17.07
C HIS A 32 -1.64 -13.99 -15.81
N LYS A 33 -2.84 -13.38 -15.83
CA LYS A 33 -3.89 -13.61 -14.84
C LYS A 33 -4.16 -15.12 -14.77
N ARG A 34 -3.64 -15.78 -13.74
CA ARG A 34 -3.93 -17.19 -13.51
C ARG A 34 -5.34 -17.27 -12.94
N ALA A 35 -6.12 -18.27 -13.33
CA ALA A 35 -7.45 -18.47 -12.73
C ALA A 35 -7.32 -18.94 -11.28
N SER A 36 -6.28 -19.70 -10.95
CA SER A 36 -6.00 -20.26 -9.63
C SER A 36 -4.50 -20.41 -9.37
N ARG A 37 -4.14 -20.63 -8.10
CA ARG A 37 -2.79 -20.91 -7.61
C ARG A 37 -2.88 -21.96 -6.50
N THR A 38 -3.14 -23.20 -6.90
CA THR A 38 -3.37 -24.35 -6.01
C THR A 38 -2.15 -25.27 -5.87
N SER A 39 -1.01 -24.87 -6.40
CA SER A 39 0.27 -25.59 -6.32
C SER A 39 1.44 -24.61 -6.43
N ASN A 40 2.62 -25.04 -6.00
CA ASN A 40 3.87 -24.30 -6.20
C ASN A 40 4.05 -23.97 -7.70
N PRO A 41 4.22 -22.68 -8.08
CA PRO A 41 4.50 -22.26 -9.47
C PRO A 41 5.81 -22.81 -10.07
N GLY A 42 6.61 -23.53 -9.27
CA GLY A 42 7.93 -24.04 -9.62
C GLY A 42 9.03 -23.07 -9.20
N GLY A 43 10.06 -23.57 -8.50
CA GLY A 43 11.20 -22.76 -8.06
C GLY A 43 10.94 -21.87 -6.84
N CYS A 44 9.73 -21.90 -6.25
CA CYS A 44 9.43 -21.20 -5.00
C CYS A 44 9.78 -22.06 -3.79
N LEU A 45 10.25 -21.40 -2.72
CA LEU A 45 10.33 -22.00 -1.40
C LEU A 45 8.92 -22.29 -0.89
N GLU A 46 8.69 -23.45 -0.28
CA GLU A 46 7.35 -23.85 0.19
C GLU A 46 7.22 -23.76 1.70
N VAL A 47 6.24 -22.98 2.16
CA VAL A 47 5.86 -22.90 3.57
C VAL A 47 4.70 -23.87 3.82
N GLN A 48 4.89 -24.73 4.82
CA GLN A 48 3.99 -25.81 5.22
C GLN A 48 2.56 -25.33 5.44
N GLY A 49 1.61 -26.09 4.93
CA GLY A 49 0.20 -26.05 5.30
C GLY A 49 -0.33 -27.48 5.37
N SER A 50 -1.63 -27.70 5.15
CA SER A 50 -2.31 -28.98 5.38
C SER A 50 -1.89 -30.18 4.49
N ASN A 51 -0.83 -30.10 3.68
CA ASN A 51 -0.34 -31.20 2.84
C ASN A 51 1.06 -31.68 3.27
N PRO A 52 1.20 -32.91 3.82
CA PRO A 52 2.41 -33.36 4.51
C PRO A 52 3.56 -33.90 3.62
N SER A 53 3.43 -33.95 2.28
CA SER A 53 4.44 -34.61 1.42
C SER A 53 5.55 -33.71 0.82
N SER A 54 5.53 -32.38 1.05
CA SER A 54 6.49 -31.43 0.44
C SER A 54 6.93 -30.29 1.35
N ILE A 55 7.07 -30.54 2.65
CA ILE A 55 7.41 -29.49 3.61
C ILE A 55 8.89 -29.11 3.49
N GLN A 56 9.16 -27.86 3.10
CA GLN A 56 10.51 -27.26 3.14
C GLN A 56 10.68 -26.35 4.37
N TYR A 57 9.65 -25.60 4.77
CA TYR A 57 9.69 -24.64 5.87
C TYR A 57 8.39 -24.66 6.69
N GLU A 58 8.46 -24.62 8.01
CA GLU A 58 7.27 -24.65 8.88
C GLU A 58 6.61 -23.28 9.05
N THR A 59 7.37 -22.20 8.86
CA THR A 59 6.92 -20.81 9.04
C THR A 59 7.29 -19.94 7.85
N VAL A 60 6.54 -18.86 7.63
CA VAL A 60 6.86 -17.87 6.60
C VAL A 60 8.20 -17.21 6.93
N SER A 61 8.47 -16.91 8.19
CA SER A 61 9.75 -16.34 8.63
C SER A 61 10.94 -17.24 8.29
N SER A 62 10.82 -18.56 8.43
CA SER A 62 11.90 -19.50 8.09
C SER A 62 12.16 -19.59 6.58
N ALA A 63 11.12 -19.52 5.75
CA ALA A 63 11.28 -19.42 4.29
C ALA A 63 11.91 -18.09 3.87
N VAL A 64 11.53 -16.97 4.51
CA VAL A 64 12.15 -15.66 4.27
C VAL A 64 13.64 -15.68 4.65
N ALA A 65 14.00 -16.25 5.80
CA ALA A 65 15.39 -16.40 6.22
C ALA A 65 16.22 -17.22 5.21
N ALA A 66 15.62 -18.24 4.61
CA ALA A 66 16.27 -19.10 3.61
C ALA A 66 16.52 -18.42 2.25
N LEU A 67 15.94 -17.24 1.98
CA LEU A 67 16.27 -16.44 0.80
C LEU A 67 17.74 -15.96 0.82
N GLY A 68 18.31 -15.78 2.02
CA GLY A 68 19.66 -15.26 2.23
C GLY A 68 19.84 -13.82 1.75
N SER A 69 21.08 -13.44 1.43
CA SER A 69 21.46 -12.07 1.05
C SER A 69 21.60 -11.84 -0.47
N GLY A 70 20.95 -12.70 -1.28
CA GLY A 70 21.05 -12.65 -2.74
C GLY A 70 20.28 -11.50 -3.40
N THR A 71 20.51 -11.32 -4.70
CA THR A 71 19.83 -10.33 -5.56
C THR A 71 19.05 -10.95 -6.73
N ALA A 72 19.12 -12.28 -6.88
CA ALA A 72 18.38 -13.01 -7.89
C ALA A 72 16.86 -12.95 -7.61
N SER A 73 16.03 -13.09 -8.64
CA SER A 73 14.59 -13.23 -8.43
C SER A 73 14.28 -14.50 -7.65
N LYS A 74 13.42 -14.39 -6.62
CA LYS A 74 12.97 -15.50 -5.77
C LYS A 74 11.46 -15.51 -5.62
N CYS A 75 10.94 -16.63 -5.14
CA CYS A 75 9.54 -16.71 -4.74
C CYS A 75 9.33 -17.62 -3.53
N ILE A 76 8.25 -17.36 -2.80
CA ILE A 76 7.73 -18.15 -1.69
C ILE A 76 6.29 -18.52 -2.04
N PHE A 77 5.93 -19.79 -1.85
CA PHE A 77 4.56 -20.28 -1.93
C PHE A 77 4.11 -20.78 -0.56
N ILE A 78 2.94 -20.30 -0.12
CA ILE A 78 2.39 -20.58 1.20
C ILE A 78 1.11 -21.40 1.02
N TRP A 79 1.09 -22.60 1.60
CA TRP A 79 -0.08 -23.47 1.60
C TRP A 79 -1.19 -22.95 2.52
N PRO A 80 -2.45 -23.44 2.41
CA PRO A 80 -3.53 -23.03 3.29
C PRO A 80 -3.19 -23.20 4.77
N GLY A 81 -3.52 -22.19 5.57
CA GLY A 81 -3.24 -22.19 7.00
C GLY A 81 -3.25 -20.80 7.62
N THR A 82 -3.22 -20.78 8.95
CA THR A 82 -3.04 -19.58 9.76
C THR A 82 -1.66 -19.62 10.41
N TYR A 83 -0.86 -18.59 10.15
CA TYR A 83 0.52 -18.44 10.60
C TYR A 83 0.57 -17.31 11.62
N THR A 84 0.67 -17.66 12.90
CA THR A 84 0.77 -16.69 13.99
C THR A 84 2.23 -16.28 14.18
N GLU A 85 2.64 -15.25 13.46
CA GLU A 85 4.00 -14.74 13.45
C GLU A 85 4.06 -13.27 12.98
N ARG A 86 5.20 -12.62 13.24
CA ARG A 86 5.55 -11.32 12.65
C ARG A 86 6.68 -11.54 11.65
N VAL A 87 6.41 -11.28 10.38
CA VAL A 87 7.31 -11.56 9.27
C VAL A 87 7.93 -10.26 8.77
N THR A 88 9.26 -10.15 8.84
CA THR A 88 9.99 -9.05 8.19
C THR A 88 10.73 -9.60 6.97
N VAL A 89 10.39 -9.06 5.80
CA VAL A 89 11.02 -9.38 4.51
C VAL A 89 12.05 -8.31 4.17
N GLN A 90 13.33 -8.68 4.14
CA GLN A 90 14.44 -7.79 3.78
C GLN A 90 15.41 -8.51 2.83
N TYR A 91 14.92 -8.87 1.65
CA TYR A 91 15.67 -9.57 0.60
C TYR A 91 16.22 -8.61 -0.48
N GLY A 92 17.45 -8.81 -0.95
CA GLY A 92 18.10 -7.88 -1.88
C GLY A 92 17.56 -7.88 -3.32
N GLY A 93 16.88 -8.95 -3.74
CA GLY A 93 16.37 -9.13 -5.11
C GLY A 93 14.84 -9.03 -5.20
N PRO A 94 14.26 -9.11 -6.42
CA PRO A 94 12.82 -9.19 -6.60
C PRO A 94 12.24 -10.44 -5.93
N LEU A 95 11.07 -10.30 -5.30
CA LEU A 95 10.44 -11.38 -4.54
C LEU A 95 8.95 -11.48 -4.84
N GLU A 96 8.49 -12.70 -5.09
CA GLU A 96 7.07 -13.01 -5.18
C GLU A 96 6.64 -13.87 -3.99
N ILE A 97 5.60 -13.44 -3.27
CA ILE A 97 5.02 -14.19 -2.16
C ILE A 97 3.59 -14.57 -2.54
N TYR A 98 3.36 -15.85 -2.69
CA TYR A 98 2.12 -16.41 -3.20
C TYR A 98 1.40 -17.18 -2.09
N GLY A 99 0.18 -16.76 -1.74
CA GLY A 99 -0.76 -17.60 -1.02
C GLY A 99 -1.43 -18.61 -1.95
N TYR A 100 -1.78 -19.77 -1.40
CA TYR A 100 -2.71 -20.69 -2.05
C TYR A 100 -4.06 -19.99 -2.28
N SER A 101 -4.58 -20.11 -3.49
CA SER A 101 -5.94 -19.66 -3.80
C SER A 101 -6.54 -20.45 -4.96
N VAL A 102 -7.82 -20.79 -4.85
CA VAL A 102 -8.60 -21.38 -5.95
C VAL A 102 -9.04 -20.33 -6.98
N ASN A 103 -8.99 -19.05 -6.61
CA ASN A 103 -9.38 -17.92 -7.45
C ASN A 103 -8.52 -16.71 -7.14
N THR A 104 -7.48 -16.45 -7.94
CA THR A 104 -6.53 -15.40 -7.59
C THR A 104 -7.12 -14.00 -7.69
N GLY A 105 -8.25 -13.80 -8.38
CA GLY A 105 -8.88 -12.48 -8.54
C GLY A 105 -9.87 -12.10 -7.45
N VAL A 106 -10.11 -12.98 -6.46
CA VAL A 106 -11.13 -12.80 -5.41
C VAL A 106 -10.47 -12.98 -4.05
N GLN A 107 -10.30 -11.88 -3.33
CA GLN A 107 -9.68 -11.87 -2.01
C GLN A 107 -10.43 -12.79 -1.01
N ALA A 108 -11.76 -12.87 -1.09
CA ALA A 108 -12.57 -13.70 -0.19
C ALA A 108 -12.25 -15.21 -0.29
N ASP A 109 -11.63 -15.66 -1.40
CA ASP A 109 -11.23 -17.06 -1.61
C ASP A 109 -9.81 -17.37 -1.07
N ASN A 110 -9.15 -16.40 -0.44
CA ASN A 110 -7.83 -16.59 0.17
C ASN A 110 -7.91 -17.59 1.33
N GLN A 111 -6.95 -18.53 1.38
CA GLN A 111 -6.89 -19.57 2.43
C GLN A 111 -5.62 -19.49 3.28
N VAL A 112 -4.82 -18.44 3.09
CA VAL A 112 -3.59 -18.18 3.84
C VAL A 112 -3.79 -16.93 4.69
N THR A 113 -3.54 -17.04 5.98
CA THR A 113 -3.60 -15.93 6.93
C THR A 113 -2.30 -15.79 7.70
N ILE A 114 -1.65 -14.63 7.65
CA ILE A 114 -0.56 -14.24 8.56
C ILE A 114 -1.16 -13.34 9.63
N THR A 115 -0.99 -13.68 10.91
CA THR A 115 -1.67 -12.99 12.01
C THR A 115 -0.73 -12.67 13.17
N THR A 116 -0.93 -11.51 13.77
CA THR A 116 -0.36 -11.11 15.06
C THR A 116 -1.42 -10.42 15.91
N SER A 117 -1.09 -10.13 17.17
CA SER A 117 -1.90 -9.29 18.06
C SER A 117 -0.95 -8.47 18.92
N GLU A 118 -0.44 -7.37 18.37
CA GLU A 118 0.64 -6.60 18.99
C GLU A 118 0.46 -5.11 18.74
N THR A 119 0.59 -4.29 19.79
CA THR A 119 0.54 -2.84 19.64
C THR A 119 1.90 -2.27 19.29
N SER A 120 1.93 -1.10 18.67
CA SER A 120 3.17 -0.34 18.45
C SER A 120 3.88 0.01 19.77
N THR A 121 3.13 0.25 20.84
CA THR A 121 3.69 0.56 22.16
C THR A 121 4.41 -0.64 22.76
N ALA A 122 3.81 -1.83 22.69
CA ALA A 122 4.42 -3.07 23.18
C ALA A 122 5.57 -3.54 22.27
N ALA A 123 5.43 -3.39 20.95
CA ALA A 123 6.48 -3.71 19.99
C ALA A 123 7.64 -2.70 19.97
N GLY A 124 7.44 -1.51 20.52
CA GLY A 124 8.41 -0.40 20.57
C GLY A 124 8.37 0.53 19.35
N THR A 125 7.83 0.09 18.20
CA THR A 125 7.63 0.92 17.01
C THR A 125 6.39 0.48 16.22
N LEU A 126 5.87 1.37 15.37
CA LEU A 126 4.81 1.02 14.40
C LEU A 126 5.23 -0.15 13.51
N ASP A 127 6.42 -0.07 12.91
CA ASP A 127 6.94 -1.10 12.01
C ASP A 127 6.99 -2.47 12.71
N ALA A 128 7.46 -2.50 13.96
CA ALA A 128 7.63 -3.74 14.74
C ALA A 128 6.28 -4.36 15.15
N SER A 129 5.18 -3.61 15.15
CA SER A 129 3.84 -4.15 15.41
C SER A 129 3.24 -4.92 14.23
N SER A 130 3.82 -4.78 13.04
CA SER A 130 3.32 -5.39 11.80
C SER A 130 3.28 -6.92 11.86
N ALA A 131 2.20 -7.53 11.35
CA ALA A 131 2.21 -8.95 11.02
C ALA A 131 3.11 -9.22 9.81
N LEU A 132 3.11 -8.34 8.82
CA LEU A 132 4.02 -8.39 7.66
C LEU A 132 4.69 -7.03 7.42
N HIS A 133 6.02 -6.99 7.45
CA HIS A 133 6.81 -5.84 7.05
C HIS A 133 7.62 -6.15 5.79
N LEU A 134 7.24 -5.52 4.68
CA LEU A 134 7.95 -5.58 3.41
C LEU A 134 8.96 -4.43 3.34
N TYR A 135 10.25 -4.74 3.56
CA TYR A 135 11.33 -3.76 3.53
C TYR A 135 12.32 -4.04 2.39
N GLY A 136 12.03 -3.47 1.23
CA GLY A 136 12.83 -3.69 0.02
C GLY A 136 12.08 -3.26 -1.24
N ASN A 137 12.64 -3.62 -2.40
CA ASN A 137 12.11 -3.20 -3.69
C ASN A 137 11.66 -4.39 -4.54
N ASN A 138 10.69 -4.18 -5.43
CA ASN A 138 10.20 -5.19 -6.39
C ASN A 138 9.61 -6.43 -5.69
N TYR A 139 8.75 -6.21 -4.71
CA TYR A 139 8.05 -7.27 -4.00
C TYR A 139 6.60 -7.33 -4.44
N ASN A 140 6.10 -8.53 -4.74
CA ASN A 140 4.69 -8.73 -5.01
C ASN A 140 4.11 -9.78 -4.07
N VAL A 141 3.01 -9.45 -3.41
CA VAL A 141 2.28 -10.34 -2.50
C VAL A 141 0.90 -10.62 -3.09
N TRP A 142 0.52 -11.89 -3.12
CA TRP A 142 -0.71 -12.31 -3.79
C TRP A 142 -1.53 -13.24 -2.91
N ASN A 143 -2.83 -12.96 -2.78
CA ASN A 143 -3.81 -13.89 -2.24
C ASN A 143 -3.54 -14.34 -0.78
N ILE A 144 -3.10 -13.41 0.06
CA ILE A 144 -2.84 -13.65 1.48
C ILE A 144 -3.69 -12.68 2.29
N ASN A 145 -4.25 -13.18 3.38
CA ASN A 145 -4.85 -12.36 4.42
C ASN A 145 -3.76 -12.02 5.45
N ILE A 146 -3.63 -10.75 5.80
CA ILE A 146 -2.67 -10.26 6.80
C ILE A 146 -3.46 -9.46 7.82
N GLN A 147 -3.34 -9.81 9.10
CA GLN A 147 -4.14 -9.18 10.13
C GLN A 147 -3.37 -8.92 11.43
N ASN A 148 -3.67 -7.78 12.05
CA ASN A 148 -3.32 -7.52 13.45
C ASN A 148 -4.62 -7.46 14.26
N THR A 149 -4.82 -8.46 15.11
CA THR A 149 -6.09 -8.68 15.81
C THR A 149 -6.18 -7.97 17.15
N TYR A 150 -5.27 -7.03 17.44
CA TYR A 150 -5.30 -6.27 18.69
C TYR A 150 -6.65 -5.54 18.90
N GLY A 151 -7.20 -4.96 17.84
CA GLY A 151 -8.47 -4.24 17.87
C GLY A 151 -8.32 -2.78 18.29
N SER A 152 -9.36 -2.21 18.89
CA SER A 152 -9.42 -0.79 19.25
C SER A 152 -8.57 -0.44 20.47
N GLY A 153 -8.02 0.78 20.50
CA GLY A 153 -7.44 1.38 21.70
C GLY A 153 -5.95 1.72 21.60
N SER A 154 -5.26 1.25 20.56
CA SER A 154 -3.86 1.58 20.26
C SER A 154 -3.54 1.25 18.81
N GLN A 155 -2.50 1.89 18.26
CA GLN A 155 -1.96 1.60 16.95
C GLN A 155 -1.45 0.16 16.90
N ALA A 156 -1.89 -0.60 15.91
CA ALA A 156 -1.54 -2.00 15.73
C ALA A 156 -1.50 -2.34 14.24
N VAL A 157 -0.30 -2.32 13.67
CA VAL A 157 -0.12 -2.42 12.21
C VAL A 157 -0.31 -3.86 11.74
N ALA A 158 -1.04 -4.07 10.65
CA ALA A 158 -1.11 -5.37 9.98
C ALA A 158 0.01 -5.49 8.94
N VAL A 159 0.14 -4.49 8.07
CA VAL A 159 1.14 -4.46 7.00
C VAL A 159 1.92 -3.16 7.04
N THR A 160 3.26 -3.24 7.00
CA THR A 160 4.13 -2.11 6.67
C THR A 160 4.82 -2.36 5.34
N THR A 161 4.80 -1.37 4.45
CA THR A 161 5.48 -1.39 3.15
C THR A 161 6.48 -0.24 3.05
N THR A 162 7.76 -0.59 2.90
CA THR A 162 8.88 0.36 2.82
C THR A 162 9.74 0.02 1.61
N GLY A 163 9.60 0.79 0.54
CA GLY A 163 10.42 0.66 -0.67
C GLY A 163 9.64 0.82 -1.97
N ASN A 164 10.34 0.71 -3.08
CA ASN A 164 9.80 0.98 -4.41
C ASN A 164 9.32 -0.29 -5.10
N TYR A 165 8.24 -0.13 -5.86
CA TYR A 165 7.68 -1.17 -6.72
C TYR A 165 7.14 -2.36 -5.89
N ILE A 166 6.38 -2.04 -4.84
CA ILE A 166 5.70 -3.05 -4.02
C ILE A 166 4.26 -3.21 -4.53
N GLY A 167 3.89 -4.43 -4.94
CA GLY A 167 2.54 -4.79 -5.35
C GLY A 167 1.84 -5.72 -4.36
N MET A 168 0.57 -5.48 -4.07
CA MET A 168 -0.29 -6.40 -3.33
C MET A 168 -1.58 -6.65 -4.10
N TYR A 169 -1.93 -7.92 -4.30
CA TYR A 169 -2.95 -8.32 -5.26
C TYR A 169 -3.93 -9.31 -4.64
N ALA A 170 -5.21 -8.92 -4.58
CA ALA A 170 -6.27 -9.67 -3.92
C ALA A 170 -5.87 -10.12 -2.49
N CYS A 171 -5.15 -9.26 -1.78
CA CYS A 171 -4.81 -9.48 -0.37
C CYS A 171 -5.92 -8.94 0.54
N GLY A 172 -6.15 -9.61 1.66
CA GLY A 172 -6.97 -9.06 2.75
C GLY A 172 -6.05 -8.43 3.79
N ILE A 173 -6.30 -7.19 4.20
CA ILE A 173 -5.47 -6.47 5.18
C ILE A 173 -6.40 -5.95 6.28
N TYR A 174 -6.28 -6.51 7.48
CA TYR A 174 -7.25 -6.30 8.56
C TYR A 174 -6.61 -5.74 9.82
N GLY A 175 -7.24 -4.73 10.41
CA GLY A 175 -6.84 -4.12 11.67
C GLY A 175 -7.92 -3.20 12.20
N TYR A 176 -7.55 -2.23 13.04
CA TYR A 176 -8.47 -1.22 13.54
C TYR A 176 -7.87 0.19 13.46
N GLN A 177 -6.84 0.46 14.27
CA GLN A 177 -6.06 1.69 14.17
C GLN A 177 -4.71 1.38 13.52
N ASP A 178 -4.32 2.17 12.52
CA ASP A 178 -3.05 2.06 11.80
C ASP A 178 -2.87 0.72 11.04
N THR A 179 -3.94 0.20 10.42
CA THR A 179 -3.92 -1.13 9.75
C THR A 179 -2.83 -1.29 8.67
N LEU A 180 -2.77 -0.39 7.69
CA LEU A 180 -1.83 -0.40 6.57
C LEU A 180 -0.90 0.80 6.64
N TYR A 181 0.34 0.56 7.03
CA TYR A 181 1.40 1.54 6.98
C TYR A 181 2.06 1.53 5.60
N ALA A 182 1.47 2.27 4.66
CA ALA A 182 2.05 2.58 3.35
C ALA A 182 3.18 3.61 3.52
N LYS A 183 4.28 3.16 4.15
CA LYS A 183 5.27 4.02 4.77
C LYS A 183 6.03 4.87 3.77
N SER A 184 6.57 4.29 2.70
CA SER A 184 7.30 5.03 1.67
C SER A 184 7.49 4.24 0.36
N GLY A 185 7.79 4.98 -0.70
CA GLY A 185 8.10 4.46 -2.03
C GLY A 185 6.86 4.27 -2.93
N TYR A 186 7.07 3.61 -4.07
CA TYR A 186 6.02 3.35 -5.06
C TYR A 186 5.28 2.05 -4.79
N GLN A 187 3.96 2.12 -4.63
CA GLN A 187 3.16 0.99 -4.16
C GLN A 187 1.86 0.85 -4.96
N TYR A 188 1.44 -0.38 -5.23
CA TYR A 188 0.20 -0.70 -5.92
C TYR A 188 -0.57 -1.77 -5.17
N PHE A 189 -1.83 -1.48 -4.87
CA PHE A 189 -2.78 -2.40 -4.24
C PHE A 189 -3.93 -2.61 -5.23
N SER A 190 -4.11 -3.84 -5.70
CA SER A 190 -5.17 -4.19 -6.66
C SER A 190 -6.11 -5.23 -6.08
N ARG A 191 -7.42 -4.96 -6.13
CA ARG A 191 -8.48 -5.88 -5.69
C ARG A 191 -8.33 -6.35 -4.25
N CYS A 192 -7.64 -5.56 -3.43
CA CYS A 192 -7.46 -5.85 -2.02
C CYS A 192 -8.71 -5.51 -1.23
N TYR A 193 -8.89 -6.18 -0.11
CA TYR A 193 -9.83 -5.80 0.94
C TYR A 193 -9.01 -5.20 2.09
N ILE A 194 -9.26 -3.94 2.45
CA ILE A 194 -8.52 -3.23 3.50
C ILE A 194 -9.51 -2.73 4.55
N GLU A 195 -9.38 -3.22 5.78
CA GLU A 195 -10.33 -2.94 6.86
C GLU A 195 -9.69 -2.22 8.05
N GLY A 196 -10.38 -1.21 8.56
CA GLY A 196 -10.01 -0.51 9.79
C GLY A 196 -10.97 0.63 10.12
N ALA A 197 -10.61 1.43 11.12
CA ALA A 197 -11.44 2.49 11.66
C ALA A 197 -10.74 3.86 11.68
N ASP A 198 -9.53 3.96 12.23
CA ASP A 198 -8.84 5.25 12.40
C ASP A 198 -7.41 5.19 11.85
N ASP A 199 -7.06 6.14 10.99
CA ASP A 199 -5.81 6.25 10.25
C ASP A 199 -5.37 4.93 9.59
N PHE A 200 -6.35 4.11 9.16
CA PHE A 200 -6.06 2.73 8.83
C PHE A 200 -5.33 2.54 7.49
N ILE A 201 -5.20 3.60 6.69
CA ILE A 201 -4.25 3.70 5.56
C ILE A 201 -3.40 4.96 5.74
N PHE A 202 -2.17 4.81 6.17
CA PHE A 202 -1.34 5.95 6.60
C PHE A 202 0.12 5.81 6.16
N GLY A 203 0.87 6.91 6.22
CA GLY A 203 2.27 6.97 5.79
C GLY A 203 2.54 7.92 4.62
N ASN A 204 3.68 7.73 3.94
CA ASN A 204 4.23 8.69 2.97
C ASN A 204 4.58 8.03 1.61
N ALA A 205 3.84 7.01 1.20
CA ALA A 205 4.03 6.38 -0.10
C ALA A 205 3.37 7.18 -1.25
N ALA A 206 3.86 6.96 -2.47
CA ALA A 206 3.12 7.21 -3.69
C ALA A 206 2.39 5.91 -4.06
N ALA A 207 1.18 5.78 -3.53
CA ALA A 207 0.41 4.54 -3.49
C ALA A 207 -0.88 4.64 -4.29
N TRP A 208 -1.12 3.64 -5.13
CA TRP A 208 -2.35 3.50 -5.91
C TRP A 208 -3.16 2.31 -5.39
N PHE A 209 -4.44 2.56 -5.09
CA PHE A 209 -5.42 1.58 -4.64
C PHE A 209 -6.47 1.42 -5.75
N GLY A 210 -6.35 0.38 -6.57
CA GLY A 210 -7.19 0.11 -7.73
C GLY A 210 -8.17 -1.03 -7.47
N ASP A 211 -9.45 -0.82 -7.74
CA ASP A 211 -10.50 -1.84 -7.56
C ASP A 211 -10.52 -2.47 -6.14
N CYS A 212 -10.07 -1.73 -5.12
CA CYS A 212 -10.04 -2.20 -3.74
C CYS A 212 -11.41 -2.04 -3.07
N THR A 213 -11.67 -2.86 -2.05
CA THR A 213 -12.71 -2.58 -1.05
C THR A 213 -12.05 -2.01 0.19
N ILE A 214 -12.43 -0.78 0.54
CA ILE A 214 -11.99 -0.06 1.72
C ILE A 214 -13.15 -0.11 2.73
N ALA A 215 -12.98 -0.93 3.77
CA ALA A 215 -14.05 -1.33 4.67
C ALA A 215 -13.89 -0.69 6.06
N CYS A 216 -14.82 0.19 6.42
CA CYS A 216 -14.81 0.91 7.68
C CYS A 216 -15.42 0.05 8.80
N SER A 217 -14.60 -0.37 9.75
CA SER A 217 -14.95 -1.16 10.93
C SER A 217 -15.07 -0.29 12.20
N GLY A 218 -15.45 0.97 12.04
CA GLY A 218 -15.58 1.96 13.11
C GLY A 218 -15.81 3.37 12.57
N GLY A 219 -15.72 4.37 13.43
CA GLY A 219 -15.67 5.78 13.03
C GLY A 219 -14.25 6.33 13.20
N GLY A 220 -13.78 7.10 12.24
CA GLY A 220 -12.42 7.65 12.21
C GLY A 220 -12.05 8.19 10.84
N SER A 221 -10.76 8.29 10.56
CA SER A 221 -10.25 8.69 9.24
C SER A 221 -9.74 7.49 8.45
N ILE A 222 -10.15 7.37 7.19
CA ILE A 222 -9.65 6.33 6.29
C ILE A 222 -8.16 6.53 6.02
N THR A 223 -7.78 7.77 5.70
CA THR A 223 -6.39 8.10 5.35
C THR A 223 -5.72 9.05 6.31
N ALA A 224 -4.42 8.81 6.55
CA ALA A 224 -3.52 9.74 7.22
C ALA A 224 -2.19 9.84 6.47
N ASN A 225 -2.18 10.60 5.38
CA ASN A 225 -0.99 10.80 4.56
C ASN A 225 0.00 11.76 5.26
N ASN A 226 1.28 11.39 5.28
CA ASN A 226 2.36 12.05 6.01
C ASN A 226 3.24 12.95 5.12
N ARG A 227 2.72 13.36 3.96
CA ARG A 227 3.45 14.24 3.06
C ARG A 227 3.72 15.58 3.74
N ALA A 228 4.98 15.97 3.77
CA ALA A 228 5.43 17.15 4.54
C ALA A 228 5.90 18.32 3.67
N SER A 229 6.04 18.16 2.36
CA SER A 229 6.46 19.25 1.47
C SER A 229 5.98 19.09 0.03
N ALA A 230 5.93 20.21 -0.70
CA ALA A 230 5.59 20.27 -2.11
C ALA A 230 6.44 19.36 -3.02
N SER A 231 7.72 19.15 -2.70
CA SER A 231 8.66 18.34 -3.51
C SER A 231 8.55 16.83 -3.25
N ASP A 232 7.84 16.43 -2.20
CA ASP A 232 7.62 15.02 -1.87
C ASP A 232 6.61 14.41 -2.86
N PRO A 233 6.97 13.31 -3.56
CA PRO A 233 6.11 12.69 -4.54
C PRO A 233 4.91 11.95 -3.93
N ALA A 234 4.86 11.74 -2.61
CA ALA A 234 3.79 11.01 -1.95
C ALA A 234 2.39 11.47 -2.39
N TRP A 235 1.50 10.51 -2.63
CA TRP A 235 0.13 10.74 -3.03
C TRP A 235 -0.62 9.42 -2.90
N TYR A 236 -1.75 9.43 -2.19
CA TYR A 236 -2.67 8.30 -2.21
C TYR A 236 -3.73 8.51 -3.27
N VAL A 237 -3.81 7.57 -4.20
CA VAL A 237 -4.78 7.57 -5.29
C VAL A 237 -5.69 6.36 -5.12
N PHE A 238 -6.94 6.59 -4.76
CA PHE A 238 -7.98 5.56 -4.76
C PHE A 238 -8.73 5.66 -6.08
N ASP A 239 -8.63 4.64 -6.92
CA ASP A 239 -9.27 4.61 -8.23
C ASP A 239 -10.20 3.40 -8.35
N SER A 240 -11.42 3.63 -8.82
CA SER A 240 -12.42 2.57 -9.07
C SER A 240 -12.70 1.68 -7.86
N SER A 241 -12.39 2.19 -6.66
CA SER A 241 -12.49 1.46 -5.39
C SER A 241 -13.84 1.70 -4.70
N THR A 242 -14.24 0.78 -3.83
CA THR A 242 -15.46 0.87 -3.04
C THR A 242 -15.13 1.23 -1.59
N ILE A 243 -15.75 2.28 -1.06
CA ILE A 243 -15.65 2.69 0.35
C ILE A 243 -16.98 2.34 1.01
N THR A 244 -16.95 1.45 1.99
CA THR A 244 -18.16 0.87 2.61
C THR A 244 -17.97 0.53 4.08
N ALA A 245 -19.05 0.20 4.79
CA ALA A 245 -18.96 -0.38 6.12
C ALA A 245 -18.46 -1.83 6.01
N ALA A 246 -17.58 -2.23 6.94
CA ALA A 246 -17.17 -3.62 7.06
C ALA A 246 -18.38 -4.51 7.42
N PRO A 247 -18.39 -5.81 7.04
CA PRO A 247 -19.45 -6.73 7.41
C PRO A 247 -19.72 -6.74 8.92
N GLY A 248 -20.98 -6.56 9.32
CA GLY A 248 -21.38 -6.51 10.73
C GLY A 248 -21.24 -5.13 11.39
N TRP A 249 -20.73 -4.11 10.69
CA TRP A 249 -20.58 -2.76 11.22
C TRP A 249 -21.65 -1.81 10.67
N THR A 250 -22.06 -0.84 11.50
CA THR A 250 -22.89 0.30 11.08
C THR A 250 -22.13 1.58 11.37
N THR A 251 -21.74 2.29 10.32
CA THR A 251 -20.82 3.44 10.42
C THR A 251 -21.30 4.63 9.58
N THR A 252 -22.61 4.79 9.45
CA THR A 252 -23.26 5.87 8.68
C THR A 252 -22.74 7.24 9.13
N GLU A 253 -22.22 8.00 8.16
CA GLU A 253 -21.65 9.34 8.33
C GLU A 253 -20.55 9.45 9.42
N ALA A 254 -19.96 8.32 9.82
CA ALA A 254 -18.99 8.25 10.92
C ALA A 254 -17.53 8.34 10.46
N ASN A 255 -17.26 8.32 9.15
CA ASN A 255 -15.92 8.22 8.60
C ASN A 255 -15.53 9.43 7.77
N TYR A 256 -14.31 9.92 7.95
CA TYR A 256 -13.69 10.90 7.07
C TYR A 256 -12.83 10.18 6.02
N LEU A 257 -12.80 10.69 4.79
CA LEU A 257 -11.89 10.26 3.73
C LEU A 257 -10.43 10.39 4.15
N GLY A 258 -10.10 11.38 4.99
CA GLY A 258 -8.78 11.50 5.58
C GLY A 258 -8.57 12.69 6.49
N ARG A 259 -7.39 12.70 7.14
CA ARG A 259 -6.86 13.80 7.93
C ARG A 259 -5.35 13.96 7.74
N PRO A 260 -4.80 15.19 7.79
CA PRO A 260 -3.42 15.44 7.39
C PRO A 260 -2.45 15.09 8.53
N TRP A 261 -1.78 13.93 8.45
CA TRP A 261 -0.68 13.63 9.38
C TRP A 261 0.55 14.49 9.05
N GLY A 262 0.84 14.64 7.76
CA GLY A 262 1.79 15.62 7.24
C GLY A 262 1.08 16.91 6.86
N VAL A 263 1.77 18.05 7.04
CA VAL A 263 1.19 19.38 6.77
C VAL A 263 0.79 19.60 5.32
N ASP A 264 1.41 18.86 4.38
CA ASP A 264 1.16 18.93 2.94
C ASP A 264 0.55 17.62 2.41
N SER A 265 -0.24 16.95 3.26
CA SER A 265 -0.95 15.69 2.96
C SER A 265 -1.66 15.75 1.61
N ARG A 266 -1.57 14.66 0.81
CA ARG A 266 -2.14 14.62 -0.54
C ARG A 266 -2.83 13.30 -0.85
N VAL A 267 -4.14 13.38 -1.10
CA VAL A 267 -5.02 12.22 -1.32
C VAL A 267 -6.08 12.57 -2.36
N ILE A 268 -6.37 11.63 -3.26
CA ILE A 268 -7.50 11.71 -4.17
C ILE A 268 -8.33 10.42 -4.12
N PHE A 269 -9.66 10.58 -4.08
CA PHE A 269 -10.63 9.52 -4.38
C PHE A 269 -11.23 9.80 -5.74
N GLN A 270 -11.03 8.91 -6.71
CA GLN A 270 -11.50 9.09 -8.08
C GLN A 270 -12.25 7.86 -8.59
N LYS A 271 -13.40 8.09 -9.23
CA LYS A 271 -14.27 7.03 -9.78
C LYS A 271 -14.65 5.98 -8.74
N CYS A 272 -14.66 6.37 -7.47
CA CYS A 272 -14.97 5.47 -6.36
C CYS A 272 -16.48 5.39 -6.12
N SER A 273 -16.92 4.27 -5.55
CA SER A 273 -18.25 4.14 -4.95
C SER A 273 -18.16 4.42 -3.46
N LEU A 274 -18.65 5.59 -3.02
CA LEU A 274 -18.69 6.02 -1.63
C LEU A 274 -20.08 5.74 -1.05
N SER A 275 -20.20 4.75 -0.17
CA SER A 275 -21.47 4.49 0.53
C SER A 275 -21.76 5.57 1.59
N ASN A 276 -22.87 5.45 2.31
CA ASN A 276 -23.27 6.41 3.34
C ASN A 276 -22.39 6.42 4.60
N VAL A 277 -21.25 5.72 4.60
CA VAL A 277 -20.29 5.75 5.72
C VAL A 277 -19.52 7.07 5.81
N VAL A 278 -19.42 7.80 4.68
CA VAL A 278 -18.64 9.04 4.58
C VAL A 278 -19.42 10.19 5.23
N ASN A 279 -18.78 10.86 6.19
CA ASN A 279 -19.30 12.07 6.81
C ASN A 279 -19.44 13.19 5.75
N PRO A 280 -20.52 14.00 5.77
CA PRO A 280 -20.70 15.09 4.80
C PRO A 280 -19.53 16.08 4.69
N ALA A 281 -18.79 16.31 5.78
CA ALA A 281 -17.58 17.15 5.76
C ALA A 281 -16.44 16.54 4.92
N GLY A 282 -16.44 15.22 4.72
CA GLY A 282 -15.45 14.46 3.94
C GLY A 282 -14.10 14.35 4.61
N TRP A 283 -13.48 15.47 4.97
CA TRP A 283 -12.11 15.53 5.48
C TRP A 283 -12.07 16.22 6.85
N THR A 284 -11.07 15.90 7.67
CA THR A 284 -10.91 16.48 9.02
C THR A 284 -9.47 16.88 9.32
N THR A 285 -9.23 17.45 10.49
CA THR A 285 -7.93 18.02 10.91
C THR A 285 -7.08 17.02 11.69
N LEU A 286 -5.75 17.22 11.67
CA LEU A 286 -4.81 16.52 12.53
C LEU A 286 -3.57 17.38 12.79
N ALA A 287 -2.69 17.56 11.79
CA ALA A 287 -1.53 18.42 11.90
C ALA A 287 -1.93 19.90 11.97
N ALA A 288 -1.34 20.62 12.93
CA ALA A 288 -1.55 22.07 13.06
C ALA A 288 -0.96 22.81 11.85
N GLY A 289 -1.73 23.73 11.27
CA GLY A 289 -1.29 24.53 10.13
C GLY A 289 -1.21 23.77 8.80
N ALA A 290 -1.82 22.58 8.71
CA ALA A 290 -1.82 21.80 7.49
C ALA A 290 -2.57 22.50 6.33
N THR A 291 -2.02 22.37 5.13
CA THR A 291 -2.57 22.80 3.85
C THR A 291 -2.67 21.60 2.90
N PRO A 292 -3.56 20.63 3.18
CA PRO A 292 -3.64 19.42 2.39
C PRO A 292 -4.15 19.68 0.97
N THR A 293 -3.82 18.78 0.05
CA THR A 293 -4.48 18.66 -1.26
C THR A 293 -5.37 17.44 -1.23
N TYR A 294 -6.65 17.66 -0.99
CA TYR A 294 -7.67 16.62 -0.90
C TYR A 294 -8.68 16.72 -2.00
N GLU A 295 -8.83 15.67 -2.79
CA GLU A 295 -9.51 15.73 -4.06
C GLU A 295 -10.53 14.60 -4.20
N GLU A 296 -11.68 14.92 -4.80
CA GLU A 296 -12.69 13.95 -5.22
C GLU A 296 -12.98 14.15 -6.72
N TYR A 297 -13.03 13.06 -7.50
CA TYR A 297 -13.27 13.15 -8.95
C TYR A 297 -14.17 12.03 -9.45
N GLU A 298 -15.34 12.37 -9.98
CA GLU A 298 -16.31 11.40 -10.55
C GLU A 298 -16.69 10.24 -9.60
N ASN A 299 -16.70 10.50 -8.29
CA ASN A 299 -17.21 9.55 -7.30
C ASN A 299 -18.73 9.45 -7.36
N ALA A 300 -19.26 8.27 -7.05
CA ALA A 300 -20.70 7.99 -6.97
C ALA A 300 -21.06 7.36 -5.62
N GLY A 301 -22.36 7.24 -5.34
CA GLY A 301 -22.90 6.64 -4.11
C GLY A 301 -23.37 7.67 -3.09
N ALA A 302 -24.02 7.19 -2.03
CA ALA A 302 -24.69 8.06 -1.05
C ALA A 302 -23.73 9.00 -0.29
N GLY A 303 -22.45 8.63 -0.16
CA GLY A 303 -21.42 9.44 0.49
C GLY A 303 -20.67 10.40 -0.44
N SER A 304 -20.98 10.43 -1.74
CA SER A 304 -20.20 11.19 -2.73
C SER A 304 -20.62 12.65 -2.93
N GLY A 305 -21.64 13.13 -2.21
CA GLY A 305 -22.07 14.53 -2.29
C GLY A 305 -21.03 15.48 -1.70
N THR A 306 -20.55 16.44 -2.50
CA THR A 306 -19.45 17.33 -2.10
C THR A 306 -19.88 18.72 -1.59
N SER A 307 -21.18 19.02 -1.55
CA SER A 307 -21.69 20.37 -1.22
C SER A 307 -21.37 20.87 0.19
N ALA A 308 -20.99 19.97 1.10
CA ALA A 308 -20.65 20.27 2.50
C ALA A 308 -19.18 19.99 2.84
N ARG A 309 -18.34 19.70 1.84
CA ARG A 309 -16.94 19.30 2.06
C ARG A 309 -16.12 20.41 2.67
N LEU A 310 -15.22 20.02 3.56
CA LEU A 310 -14.19 20.86 4.14
C LEU A 310 -12.83 20.43 3.58
N TYR A 311 -11.89 21.38 3.48
CA TYR A 311 -10.50 21.14 3.06
C TYR A 311 -10.29 20.58 1.65
N GLU A 312 -11.36 20.43 0.86
CA GLU A 312 -11.30 19.91 -0.50
C GLU A 312 -10.69 20.94 -1.46
N THR A 313 -9.74 20.47 -2.26
CA THR A 313 -9.28 21.08 -3.50
C THR A 313 -10.08 20.49 -4.65
N LYS A 314 -10.67 21.33 -5.48
CA LYS A 314 -11.46 20.86 -6.63
C LYS A 314 -10.56 20.17 -7.66
N ALA A 315 -10.75 18.87 -7.87
CA ALA A 315 -10.13 18.14 -8.97
C ALA A 315 -10.74 18.54 -10.33
N THR A 316 -9.90 18.57 -11.36
CA THR A 316 -10.31 18.86 -12.75
C THR A 316 -10.11 17.68 -13.71
N ALA A 317 -9.31 16.69 -13.31
CA ALA A 317 -9.07 15.44 -14.03
C ALA A 317 -8.71 14.34 -13.04
N SER A 318 -8.88 13.08 -13.45
CA SER A 318 -8.33 11.94 -12.71
C SER A 318 -6.80 11.89 -12.81
N VAL A 319 -6.15 11.50 -11.73
CA VAL A 319 -4.72 11.16 -11.70
C VAL A 319 -4.48 9.90 -12.52
N THR A 320 -3.33 9.87 -13.21
CA THR A 320 -2.87 8.72 -13.99
C THR A 320 -1.67 8.05 -13.32
N TYR A 321 -1.39 6.80 -13.67
CA TYR A 321 -0.19 6.09 -13.18
C TYR A 321 1.11 6.86 -13.47
N SER A 322 1.21 7.49 -14.64
CA SER A 322 2.38 8.29 -15.01
C SER A 322 2.53 9.56 -14.17
N ALA A 323 1.41 10.18 -13.76
CA ALA A 323 1.45 11.34 -12.88
C ALA A 323 1.87 10.97 -11.46
N LEU A 324 1.46 9.78 -10.98
CA LEU A 324 1.84 9.30 -9.65
C LEU A 324 3.31 8.85 -9.58
N TRP A 325 3.76 8.00 -10.51
CA TRP A 325 5.07 7.35 -10.43
C TRP A 325 6.15 7.96 -11.32
N GLY A 326 5.83 9.00 -12.10
CA GLY A 326 6.80 9.75 -12.91
C GLY A 326 7.57 8.93 -13.96
N GLY A 327 7.11 7.71 -14.27
CA GLY A 327 7.84 6.73 -15.07
C GLY A 327 6.97 5.55 -15.51
N SER A 328 7.61 4.42 -15.81
CA SER A 328 6.92 3.20 -16.25
C SER A 328 6.11 2.57 -15.12
N SER A 329 4.88 2.16 -15.42
CA SER A 329 4.05 1.31 -14.56
C SER A 329 4.24 -0.18 -14.82
N SER A 330 5.22 -0.57 -15.65
CA SER A 330 5.47 -1.97 -16.08
C SER A 330 5.87 -2.93 -14.94
N TRP A 331 6.17 -2.40 -13.76
CA TRP A 331 6.48 -3.20 -12.57
C TRP A 331 5.21 -3.71 -11.86
N ALA A 332 4.08 -3.04 -12.08
CA ALA A 332 2.77 -3.40 -11.52
C ALA A 332 1.96 -4.23 -12.53
N ASP A 333 1.24 -5.24 -12.04
CA ASP A 333 0.25 -5.96 -12.85
C ASP A 333 -1.06 -5.17 -12.89
N LEU A 334 -1.14 -4.23 -13.83
CA LEU A 334 -2.33 -3.39 -14.03
C LEU A 334 -3.51 -4.13 -14.68
N THR A 335 -3.36 -5.41 -15.02
CA THR A 335 -4.43 -6.23 -15.61
C THR A 335 -5.18 -7.08 -14.58
N PHE A 336 -4.69 -7.06 -13.34
CA PHE A 336 -5.20 -7.87 -12.26
C PHE A 336 -6.59 -7.44 -11.83
#